data_AF-A0A183UKV9-F1
#
_entry.id   AF-A0A183UKV9-F1
#
_cell.length_a   1.000
_cell.length_b   1.000
_cell.length_c   1.000
_cell.angle_alpha   90.00
_cell.angle_beta   90.00
_cell.angle_gamma   90.00
#
_symmetry.space_group_name_H-M   'P 1'
#
loop_
_entity.id
_entity.type
_entity.pdbx_description
1 polymer ?
#
loop_
_entity_poly.entity_id
_entity_poly.type
_entity_poly.pdbx_seq_one_letter_code
_entity_poly.pdbx_strand_id
1 'polypeptide(L)'
;MFLWSGLRQWAGLLSGDEKSELAGMLVECNEECKCDDSCPTKVVQKGRRYKVAIVRRKKCGWGIVALEAIASNTFVVEYVGEVITVAEAAGRKDNTYHFELDGCGQVKYVIDAKHFGNEAAFINHSCDPNLDAICVHVERVDPALHRIALFSNRHINRGMAVELAFHHT
;
A
#
# COMPACT_ATOMS: atom_id res chain seq x y z
N MET A 1 12.03 1.21 15.11
CA MET A 1 12.01 2.52 15.78
C MET A 1 11.81 3.71 14.81
N PHE A 2 11.58 3.50 13.51
CA PHE A 2 11.41 4.59 12.53
C PHE A 2 9.94 5.00 12.25
N LEU A 3 8.96 4.27 12.80
CA LEU A 3 7.53 4.45 12.46
C LEU A 3 6.83 5.63 13.16
N TRP A 4 7.48 6.35 14.09
CA TRP A 4 6.79 7.37 14.91
C TRP A 4 7.39 8.79 14.84
N SER A 5 8.57 8.99 14.24
CA SER A 5 9.20 10.32 14.20
C SER A 5 8.73 11.20 13.04
N GLY A 6 8.05 10.65 12.03
CA GLY A 6 7.57 11.38 10.85
C GLY A 6 6.37 12.30 11.08
N LEU A 7 5.60 12.08 12.15
CA LEU A 7 4.42 12.88 12.48
C LEU A 7 4.74 14.33 12.94
N ARG A 8 6.02 14.68 13.12
CA ARG A 8 6.42 15.96 13.75
C ARG A 8 6.72 17.11 12.78
N GLN A 9 6.66 16.94 11.46
CA GLN A 9 6.97 18.05 10.53
C GLN A 9 5.75 18.77 9.92
N TRP A 10 4.52 18.30 10.15
CA TRP A 10 3.31 18.86 9.50
C TRP A 10 2.28 19.46 10.46
N ALA A 11 2.64 19.62 11.74
CA ALA A 11 1.73 20.17 12.74
C ALA A 11 1.36 21.65 12.50
N GLY A 12 2.07 22.37 11.62
CA GLY A 12 1.88 23.81 11.40
C GLY A 12 1.11 24.23 10.14
N LEU A 13 0.77 23.31 9.23
CA LEU A 13 0.24 23.65 7.89
C LEU A 13 -1.14 23.08 7.55
N LEU A 14 -1.62 22.08 8.30
CA LEU A 14 -2.93 21.45 8.08
C LEU A 14 -3.99 22.04 9.01
N SER A 15 -5.19 22.27 8.47
CA SER A 15 -6.35 22.63 9.28
C SER A 15 -6.71 21.50 10.27
N GLY A 16 -7.54 21.82 11.26
CA GLY A 16 -7.94 20.84 12.29
C GLY A 16 -8.65 19.61 11.71
N ASP A 17 -9.42 19.80 10.65
CA ASP A 17 -10.19 18.74 9.99
C ASP A 17 -9.28 17.82 9.14
N GLU A 18 -8.33 18.38 8.40
CA GLU A 18 -7.35 17.60 7.60
C GLU A 18 -6.42 16.74 8.48
N LYS A 19 -6.08 17.20 9.69
CA LYS A 19 -5.32 16.40 10.67
C LYS A 19 -6.11 15.20 11.19
N SER A 20 -7.43 15.30 11.25
CA SER A 20 -8.31 14.20 11.66
C SER A 20 -8.42 13.15 10.57
N GLU A 21 -8.48 13.56 9.30
CA GLU A 21 -8.64 12.65 8.15
C GLU A 21 -7.37 11.88 7.79
N LEU A 22 -6.19 12.41 8.11
CA LEU A 22 -4.89 11.74 7.92
C LEU A 22 -4.43 10.96 9.16
N ALA A 23 -5.22 10.91 10.23
CA ALA A 23 -4.87 10.24 11.46
C ALA A 23 -4.70 8.73 11.23
N GLY A 24 -3.45 8.26 11.26
CA GLY A 24 -3.09 6.85 11.00
C GLY A 24 -2.48 6.59 9.63
N MET A 25 -2.42 7.59 8.74
CA MET A 25 -1.70 7.50 7.47
C MET A 25 -0.21 7.86 7.60
N LEU A 26 0.61 7.26 6.75
CA LEU A 26 2.00 7.69 6.54
C LEU A 26 2.02 8.81 5.51
N VAL A 27 2.60 9.96 5.84
CA VAL A 27 2.76 11.10 4.93
C VAL A 27 4.21 11.19 4.45
N GLU A 28 4.45 11.06 3.15
CA GLU A 28 5.77 11.30 2.55
C GLU A 28 5.96 12.78 2.19
N CYS A 29 7.20 13.23 2.13
CA CYS A 29 7.50 14.54 1.55
C CYS A 29 7.22 14.54 0.04
N ASN A 30 6.81 15.69 -0.48
CA ASN A 30 6.48 15.92 -1.88
C ASN A 30 7.25 17.13 -2.44
N GLU A 31 6.88 17.60 -3.63
CA GLU A 31 7.48 18.77 -4.29
C GLU A 31 7.31 20.09 -3.51
N GLU A 32 6.33 20.20 -2.60
CA GLU A 32 6.15 21.37 -1.75
C GLU A 32 7.14 21.42 -0.57
N CYS A 33 7.79 20.28 -0.28
CA CYS A 33 8.83 20.20 0.75
C CYS A 33 10.16 20.74 0.23
N LYS A 34 10.95 21.36 1.14
CA LYS A 34 12.29 21.89 0.81
C LYS A 34 13.39 20.82 0.69
N CYS A 35 13.06 19.55 0.91
CA CYS A 35 14.01 18.45 0.89
C CYS A 35 14.21 17.90 -0.53
N ASP A 36 15.37 17.33 -0.80
CA ASP A 36 15.70 16.70 -2.08
C ASP A 36 15.28 15.21 -2.12
N ASP A 37 15.71 14.50 -3.15
CA ASP A 37 15.43 13.07 -3.34
C ASP A 37 16.16 12.17 -2.36
N SER A 38 17.13 12.66 -1.58
CA SER A 38 17.74 11.89 -0.50
C SER A 38 16.85 11.81 0.74
N CYS A 39 15.74 12.57 0.76
CA CYS A 39 14.83 12.63 1.90
C CYS A 39 14.37 11.23 2.36
N PRO A 40 14.54 10.90 3.66
CA PRO A 40 14.23 9.58 4.19
C PRO A 40 12.73 9.28 4.28
N THR A 41 11.86 10.29 4.17
CA THR A 41 10.40 10.10 4.13
C THR A 41 9.91 9.70 2.74
N LYS A 42 10.68 9.95 1.69
CA LYS A 42 10.37 9.56 0.30
C LYS A 42 10.79 8.10 0.09
N VAL A 43 9.87 7.14 0.30
CA VAL A 43 10.13 5.69 0.19
C VAL A 43 9.29 5.07 -0.92
N VAL A 44 7.97 5.13 -0.80
CA VAL A 44 6.97 4.54 -1.70
C VAL A 44 6.95 5.25 -3.04
N GLN A 45 7.09 6.59 -3.06
CA GLN A 45 7.20 7.36 -4.32
C GLN A 45 8.45 7.03 -5.13
N LYS A 46 9.50 6.46 -4.50
CA LYS A 46 10.72 6.02 -5.20
C LYS A 46 10.57 4.65 -5.89
N GLY A 47 9.42 4.01 -5.74
CA GLY A 47 9.12 2.72 -6.34
C GLY A 47 9.79 1.53 -5.64
N ARG A 48 9.42 0.33 -6.09
CA ARG A 48 9.88 -0.94 -5.52
C ARG A 48 11.39 -1.14 -5.71
N ARG A 49 12.07 -1.60 -4.65
CA ARG A 49 13.50 -1.95 -4.68
C ARG A 49 13.80 -3.44 -4.70
N TYR A 50 12.93 -4.25 -4.09
CA TYR A 50 13.15 -5.69 -3.94
C TYR A 50 12.58 -6.48 -5.12
N LYS A 51 13.28 -7.53 -5.53
CA LYS A 51 12.84 -8.41 -6.62
C LYS A 51 11.83 -9.42 -6.10
N VAL A 52 10.73 -9.52 -6.84
CA VAL A 52 9.67 -10.50 -6.63
C VAL A 52 9.34 -11.18 -7.96
N ALA A 53 8.75 -12.37 -7.90
CA ALA A 53 8.29 -13.09 -9.09
C ALA A 53 6.86 -13.59 -8.92
N ILE A 54 6.09 -13.49 -10.00
CA ILE A 54 4.80 -14.17 -10.12
C ILE A 54 5.08 -15.63 -10.48
N VAL A 55 4.57 -16.56 -9.67
CA VAL A 55 4.77 -17.99 -9.84
C VAL A 55 3.46 -18.75 -9.73
N ARG A 56 3.36 -19.87 -10.46
CA ARG A 56 2.23 -20.79 -10.31
C ARG A 56 2.41 -21.62 -9.03
N ARG A 57 1.47 -21.53 -8.11
CA ARG A 57 1.39 -22.26 -6.85
C ARG A 57 0.45 -23.47 -7.00
N LYS A 58 0.75 -24.54 -6.26
CA LYS A 58 -0.02 -25.80 -6.36
C LYS A 58 -1.47 -25.69 -5.89
N LYS A 59 -1.77 -24.82 -4.92
CA LYS A 59 -3.09 -24.76 -4.24
C LYS A 59 -3.87 -23.47 -4.47
N CYS A 60 -3.20 -22.34 -4.70
CA CYS A 60 -3.82 -21.00 -4.76
C CYS A 60 -3.68 -20.33 -6.15
N GLY A 61 -3.45 -21.10 -7.21
CA GLY A 61 -3.32 -20.52 -8.55
C GLY A 61 -2.00 -19.77 -8.71
N TRP A 62 -2.05 -18.47 -9.01
CA TRP A 62 -0.85 -17.63 -9.14
C TRP A 62 -0.54 -16.94 -7.81
N GLY A 63 0.73 -16.65 -7.56
CA GLY A 63 1.18 -16.03 -6.31
C GLY A 63 2.48 -15.27 -6.48
N ILE A 64 2.82 -14.39 -5.54
CA ILE A 64 4.15 -13.77 -5.47
C ILE A 64 5.09 -14.56 -4.55
N VAL A 65 6.35 -14.66 -4.94
CA VAL A 65 7.48 -15.04 -4.07
C VAL A 65 8.59 -13.99 -4.11
N ALA A 66 9.33 -13.87 -3.01
CA ALA A 66 10.52 -13.02 -2.93
C ALA A 66 11.71 -13.68 -3.66
N LEU A 67 12.43 -12.94 -4.50
CA LEU A 67 13.63 -13.42 -5.20
C LEU A 67 14.93 -13.12 -4.45
N GLU A 68 14.84 -12.35 -3.37
CA GLU A 68 15.92 -12.00 -2.45
C GLU A 68 15.37 -11.92 -1.02
N ALA A 69 16.25 -11.83 -0.02
CA ALA A 69 15.81 -11.66 1.36
C ALA A 69 15.27 -10.23 1.58
N ILE A 70 14.13 -10.11 2.26
CA ILE A 70 13.49 -8.83 2.58
C ILE A 70 13.45 -8.72 4.11
N ALA A 71 14.09 -7.68 4.64
CA ALA A 71 14.09 -7.40 6.08
C ALA A 71 12.70 -6.96 6.56
N SER A 72 12.37 -7.21 7.83
CA SER A 72 11.13 -6.69 8.44
C SER A 72 11.06 -5.16 8.39
N ASN A 73 9.83 -4.61 8.35
CA ASN A 73 9.49 -3.19 8.24
C ASN A 73 9.99 -2.51 6.95
N THR A 74 9.97 -3.24 5.84
CA THR A 74 10.49 -2.78 4.55
C THR A 74 9.39 -2.65 3.52
N PHE A 75 9.39 -1.55 2.75
CA PHE A 75 8.49 -1.38 1.61
C PHE A 75 8.77 -2.44 0.55
N VAL A 76 7.76 -3.26 0.22
CA VAL A 76 7.86 -4.34 -0.75
C VAL A 76 7.29 -3.93 -2.09
N VAL A 77 6.04 -3.47 -2.12
CA VAL A 77 5.33 -3.14 -3.36
C VAL A 77 4.11 -2.28 -3.05
N GLU A 78 3.67 -1.45 -4.00
CA GLU A 78 2.39 -0.74 -3.94
C GLU A 78 1.30 -1.59 -4.60
N TYR A 79 0.08 -1.59 -4.06
CA TYR A 79 -1.08 -2.18 -4.73
C TYR A 79 -1.63 -1.17 -5.75
N VAL A 80 -1.37 -1.42 -7.05
CA VAL A 80 -1.72 -0.50 -8.14
C VAL A 80 -2.82 -1.09 -9.00
N GLY A 81 -3.80 -0.26 -9.38
CA GLY A 81 -4.82 -0.58 -10.37
C GLY A 81 -5.66 0.62 -10.78
N GLU A 82 -6.81 0.36 -11.42
CA GLU A 82 -7.79 1.41 -11.78
C GLU A 82 -8.47 1.92 -10.51
N VAL A 83 -8.39 3.22 -10.21
CA VAL A 83 -9.11 3.81 -9.08
C VAL A 83 -10.53 4.16 -9.53
N ILE A 84 -11.52 3.51 -8.94
CA ILE A 84 -12.94 3.69 -9.24
C ILE A 84 -13.71 4.10 -7.97
N THR A 85 -14.87 4.72 -8.15
CA THR A 85 -15.78 5.03 -7.03
C THR A 85 -16.42 3.76 -6.47
N VAL A 86 -16.87 3.79 -5.21
CA VAL A 86 -17.64 2.69 -4.61
C VAL A 86 -18.91 2.33 -5.41
N ALA A 87 -19.54 3.32 -6.05
CA ALA A 87 -20.72 3.11 -6.90
C ALA A 87 -20.37 2.33 -8.18
N GLU A 88 -19.24 2.65 -8.82
CA GLU A 88 -18.74 1.90 -9.97
C GLU A 88 -18.30 0.48 -9.59
N ALA A 89 -17.65 0.33 -8.43
CA ALA A 89 -17.22 -0.97 -7.90
C ALA A 89 -18.41 -1.90 -7.66
N ALA A 90 -19.51 -1.40 -7.09
CA ALA A 90 -20.75 -2.14 -6.89
C ALA A 90 -21.41 -2.62 -8.22
N GLY A 91 -21.10 -1.95 -9.34
CA GLY A 91 -21.53 -2.36 -10.67
C GLY A 91 -20.65 -3.41 -11.34
N ARG A 92 -19.46 -3.72 -10.78
CA ARG A 92 -18.56 -4.74 -11.33
C ARG A 92 -19.05 -6.14 -10.94
N LYS A 93 -18.95 -7.09 -11.88
CA LYS A 93 -19.36 -8.50 -11.64
C LYS A 93 -18.33 -9.30 -10.84
N ASP A 94 -17.09 -8.84 -10.82
CA ASP A 94 -15.95 -9.52 -10.20
C ASP A 94 -15.19 -8.50 -9.36
N ASN A 95 -15.11 -8.75 -8.05
CA ASN A 95 -14.43 -7.93 -7.06
C ASN A 95 -13.16 -8.60 -6.51
N THR A 96 -12.69 -9.68 -7.14
CA THR A 96 -11.55 -10.48 -6.65
C THR A 96 -10.26 -9.67 -6.45
N TYR A 97 -10.11 -8.57 -7.20
CA TYR A 97 -8.92 -7.73 -7.22
C TYR A 97 -9.17 -6.32 -6.67
N HIS A 98 -10.28 -6.14 -5.94
CA HIS A 98 -10.64 -4.88 -5.32
C HIS A 98 -9.84 -4.67 -4.03
N PHE A 99 -9.35 -3.46 -3.84
CA PHE A 99 -8.72 -3.01 -2.60
C PHE A 99 -9.33 -1.67 -2.21
N GLU A 100 -9.98 -1.62 -1.04
CA GLU A 100 -10.65 -0.42 -0.57
C GLU A 100 -9.67 0.65 -0.07
N LEU A 101 -9.93 1.91 -0.38
CA LEU A 101 -9.19 3.05 0.17
C LEU A 101 -9.89 3.53 1.45
N ASP A 102 -9.57 2.90 2.58
CA ASP A 102 -10.26 3.06 3.87
C ASP A 102 -9.54 3.98 4.87
N GLY A 103 -8.34 4.46 4.56
CA GLY A 103 -7.50 5.20 5.50
C GLY A 103 -8.06 6.53 6.05
N CYS A 104 -9.14 7.07 5.48
CA CYS A 104 -9.79 8.30 5.95
C CYS A 104 -11.16 8.06 6.65
N GLY A 105 -11.41 6.83 7.10
CA GLY A 105 -12.62 6.47 7.88
C GLY A 105 -13.90 6.26 7.06
N GLN A 106 -13.98 6.80 5.84
CA GLN A 106 -15.01 6.46 4.86
C GLN A 106 -14.38 6.03 3.54
N VAL A 107 -14.76 4.84 3.06
CA VAL A 107 -14.36 4.34 1.75
C VAL A 107 -15.14 5.09 0.66
N LYS A 108 -14.44 5.95 -0.08
CA LYS A 108 -14.99 6.66 -1.25
C LYS A 108 -14.57 6.02 -2.57
N TYR A 109 -13.41 5.37 -2.56
CA TYR A 109 -12.77 4.81 -3.74
C TYR A 109 -12.26 3.39 -3.47
N VAL A 110 -12.14 2.63 -4.55
CA VAL A 110 -11.61 1.26 -4.58
C VAL A 110 -10.58 1.19 -5.70
N ILE A 111 -9.49 0.48 -5.47
CA ILE A 111 -8.55 0.09 -6.53
C ILE A 111 -9.03 -1.23 -7.13
N ASP A 112 -9.39 -1.24 -8.41
CA ASP A 112 -9.71 -2.44 -9.19
C ASP A 112 -8.50 -2.83 -10.06
N ALA A 113 -7.80 -3.90 -9.66
CA ALA A 113 -6.64 -4.41 -10.38
C ALA A 113 -6.97 -5.50 -11.43
N LYS A 114 -8.24 -5.71 -11.78
CA LYS A 114 -8.68 -6.79 -12.68
C LYS A 114 -8.11 -6.67 -14.10
N HIS A 115 -8.15 -5.46 -14.65
CA HIS A 115 -7.76 -5.19 -16.04
C HIS A 115 -6.46 -4.39 -16.14
N PHE A 116 -6.21 -3.53 -15.16
CA PHE A 116 -5.03 -2.70 -15.06
C PHE A 116 -4.46 -2.86 -13.67
N GLY A 117 -3.26 -3.42 -13.54
CA GLY A 117 -2.62 -3.60 -12.25
C GLY A 117 -1.16 -4.02 -12.38
N ASN A 118 -0.43 -3.95 -11.29
CA ASN A 118 0.94 -4.45 -11.20
C ASN A 118 0.96 -5.87 -10.61
N GLU A 119 2.16 -6.37 -10.29
CA GLU A 119 2.32 -7.71 -9.73
C GLU A 119 1.55 -7.91 -8.41
N ALA A 120 1.30 -6.85 -7.63
CA ALA A 120 0.62 -6.94 -6.34
C ALA A 120 -0.79 -7.55 -6.45
N ALA A 121 -1.44 -7.47 -7.61
CA ALA A 121 -2.71 -8.14 -7.89
C ALA A 121 -2.63 -9.69 -7.76
N PHE A 122 -1.43 -10.27 -7.79
CA PHE A 122 -1.19 -11.70 -7.62
C PHE A 122 -0.77 -12.09 -6.19
N ILE A 123 -0.80 -11.15 -5.23
CA ILE A 123 -0.54 -11.48 -3.83
C ILE A 123 -1.71 -12.30 -3.30
N ASN A 124 -1.38 -13.43 -2.66
CA ASN A 124 -2.38 -14.26 -2.02
C ASN A 124 -2.61 -13.82 -0.58
N HIS A 125 -3.74 -14.28 -0.04
CA HIS A 125 -4.09 -14.10 1.35
C HIS A 125 -3.64 -15.30 2.21
N SER A 126 -3.28 -15.03 3.46
CA SER A 126 -2.83 -16.00 4.45
C SER A 126 -3.33 -15.63 5.84
N CYS A 127 -3.57 -16.65 6.69
CA CYS A 127 -3.88 -16.44 8.11
C CYS A 127 -2.63 -16.05 8.92
N ASP A 128 -1.43 -16.29 8.37
CA ASP A 128 -0.16 -15.90 8.95
C ASP A 128 0.63 -15.08 7.90
N PRO A 129 0.16 -13.86 7.58
CA PRO A 129 0.72 -13.06 6.51
C PRO A 129 2.11 -12.54 6.87
N ASN A 130 2.82 -12.03 5.86
CA ASN A 130 4.12 -11.38 6.07
C ASN A 130 4.15 -9.94 5.54
N LEU A 131 3.01 -9.43 5.10
CA LEU A 131 2.79 -8.05 4.69
C LEU A 131 1.69 -7.39 5.51
N ASP A 132 1.87 -6.09 5.76
CA ASP A 132 0.85 -5.16 6.21
C ASP A 132 0.58 -4.13 5.11
N ALA A 133 -0.70 -3.81 4.88
CA ALA A 133 -1.11 -2.72 4.00
C ALA A 133 -1.14 -1.40 4.78
N ILE A 134 -0.41 -0.41 4.29
CA ILE A 134 -0.27 0.91 4.92
C ILE A 134 -0.78 1.97 3.96
N CYS A 135 -1.66 2.83 4.47
CA CYS A 135 -2.16 4.00 3.75
C CYS A 135 -1.08 5.08 3.69
N VAL A 136 -0.71 5.49 2.47
CA VAL A 136 0.37 6.46 2.24
C VAL A 136 -0.13 7.65 1.44
N HIS A 137 0.08 8.84 1.99
CA HIS A 137 -0.22 10.10 1.36
C HIS A 137 1.07 10.77 0.84
N VAL A 138 1.03 11.30 -0.38
CA VAL A 138 2.19 12.00 -0.99
C VAL A 138 1.75 13.36 -1.54
N GLU A 139 0.85 13.41 -2.52
CA GLU A 139 0.64 14.60 -3.37
C GLU A 139 -0.82 14.90 -3.71
N ARG A 140 -1.80 14.19 -3.14
CA ARG A 140 -3.18 14.32 -3.61
C ARG A 140 -4.00 15.28 -2.74
N VAL A 141 -4.71 16.19 -3.41
CA VAL A 141 -5.64 17.15 -2.78
C VAL A 141 -6.74 16.44 -1.98
N ASP A 142 -7.16 15.25 -2.41
CA ASP A 142 -8.15 14.42 -1.71
C ASP A 142 -7.44 13.36 -0.85
N PRO A 143 -7.51 13.46 0.49
CA PRO A 143 -6.96 12.45 1.40
C PRO A 143 -7.52 11.04 1.16
N ALA A 144 -8.75 10.92 0.67
CA ALA A 144 -9.36 9.63 0.36
C ALA A 144 -8.71 8.94 -0.86
N LEU A 145 -7.92 9.65 -1.67
CA LEU A 145 -7.12 9.09 -2.77
C LEU A 145 -5.68 8.80 -2.32
N HIS A 146 -5.50 8.16 -1.18
CA HIS A 146 -4.20 7.68 -0.73
C HIS A 146 -3.73 6.46 -1.53
N ARG A 147 -2.45 6.14 -1.39
CA ARG A 147 -1.82 4.94 -1.97
C ARG A 147 -1.84 3.80 -0.96
N ILE A 148 -1.89 2.57 -1.44
CA ILE A 148 -1.76 1.37 -0.62
C ILE A 148 -0.35 0.80 -0.79
N ALA A 149 0.49 0.99 0.21
CA ALA A 149 1.86 0.49 0.22
C ALA A 149 1.96 -0.76 1.11
N LEU A 150 2.52 -1.84 0.58
CA LEU A 150 2.66 -3.09 1.30
C LEU A 150 4.06 -3.18 1.92
N PHE A 151 4.11 -3.27 3.24
CA PHE A 151 5.35 -3.37 4.02
C PHE A 151 5.47 -4.76 4.63
N SER A 152 6.68 -5.32 4.64
CA SER A 152 6.91 -6.60 5.31
C SER A 152 6.79 -6.44 6.84
N ASN A 153 5.98 -7.25 7.50
CA ASN A 153 5.86 -7.21 8.97
C ASN A 153 6.89 -8.12 9.68
N ARG A 154 7.54 -9.00 8.92
CA ARG A 154 8.62 -9.89 9.39
C ARG A 154 9.66 -10.11 8.29
N HIS A 155 10.77 -10.76 8.64
CA HIS A 155 11.78 -11.13 7.65
C HIS A 155 11.22 -12.16 6.66
N ILE A 156 11.40 -11.94 5.36
CA ILE A 156 10.98 -12.84 4.29
C ILE A 156 12.23 -13.38 3.60
N ASN A 157 12.45 -14.70 3.70
CA ASN A 157 13.57 -15.34 3.01
C ASN A 157 13.32 -15.43 1.50
N ARG A 158 14.40 -15.47 0.71
CA ARG A 158 14.32 -15.79 -0.71
C ARG A 158 13.54 -17.09 -0.94
N GLY A 159 12.61 -17.06 -1.88
CA GLY A 159 11.74 -18.17 -2.25
C GLY A 159 10.48 -18.29 -1.40
N MET A 160 10.35 -17.53 -0.30
CA MET A 160 9.12 -17.48 0.48
C MET A 160 8.02 -16.75 -0.28
N ALA A 161 6.79 -17.17 0.00
CA ALA A 161 5.58 -16.48 -0.42
C ALA A 161 5.55 -15.04 0.13
N VAL A 162 4.96 -14.12 -0.62
CA VAL A 162 4.61 -12.77 -0.16
C VAL A 162 3.09 -12.72 -0.08
N GLU A 163 2.55 -12.53 1.12
CA GLU A 163 1.14 -12.80 1.44
C GLU A 163 0.56 -11.75 2.40
N LEU A 164 -0.69 -11.35 2.15
CA LEU A 164 -1.47 -10.40 2.96
C LEU A 164 -2.46 -11.12 3.88
N ALA A 165 -2.89 -10.46 4.95
CA ALA A 165 -3.99 -10.96 5.76
C ALA A 165 -5.29 -10.89 4.96
N PHE A 166 -6.22 -11.82 5.17
CA PHE A 166 -7.59 -11.65 4.73
C PHE A 166 -8.17 -10.41 5.45
N HIS A 167 -8.32 -9.29 4.77
CA HIS A 167 -9.11 -8.19 5.31
C HIS A 167 -10.59 -8.61 5.29
N HIS A 168 -11.31 -8.27 6.36
CA HIS A 168 -12.77 -8.35 6.38
C HIS A 168 -13.27 -7.26 5.43
N THR A 169 -13.39 -7.60 4.14
CA THR A 169 -14.14 -6.83 3.14
C THR A 169 -15.54 -6.52 3.65
#